data_AF-A0A6G0XNS4-F1
#
_entry.id   AF-A0A6G0XNS4-F1
#
_cell.length_a   1.000
_cell.length_b   1.000
_cell.length_c   1.000
_cell.angle_alpha   90.00
_cell.angle_beta   90.00
_cell.angle_gamma   90.00
#
_symmetry.space_group_name_H-M   'P 1'
#
loop_
_entity.id
_entity.type
_entity.pdbx_description
1 polymer ?
#
loop_
_entity_poly.entity_id
_entity_poly.type
_entity_poly.pdbx_seq_one_letter_code
_entity_poly.pdbx_strand_id
1 'polypeptide(L)'
;MRDGEKPSRHDDVKGANFFIFTSVDKVIKPNLTKKNSIIIFDDVKCGSQSAIREYFSICRYSGASSVFYLAQTYSKIPKQL
;
A
#
# COMPACT_ATOMS: atom_id res chain seq x y z
N MET A 1 -6.84 15.81 3.75
CA MET A 1 -5.40 15.99 3.49
C MET A 1 -4.89 16.94 4.55
N ARG A 2 -3.90 16.53 5.35
CA ARG A 2 -3.17 17.44 6.26
C ARG A 2 -1.80 17.67 5.65
N ASP A 3 -1.36 18.92 5.69
CA ASP A 3 -0.11 19.41 5.10
C ASP A 3 1.13 18.74 5.71
N GLY A 4 2.12 18.42 4.86
CA GLY A 4 3.47 18.09 5.33
C GLY A 4 4.13 16.83 4.77
N GLU A 5 4.06 16.59 3.46
CA GLU A 5 5.10 15.95 2.62
C GLU A 5 4.45 15.61 1.27
N LYS A 6 4.87 16.28 0.19
CA LYS A 6 4.45 15.90 -1.17
C LYS A 6 5.36 14.75 -1.63
N PRO A 7 4.80 13.58 -2.00
CA PRO A 7 5.61 12.54 -2.61
C PRO A 7 6.22 13.04 -3.91
N SER A 8 7.46 12.65 -4.16
CA SER A 8 8.22 13.01 -5.36
C SER A 8 7.52 12.47 -6.61
N ARG A 9 7.13 13.38 -7.53
CA ARG A 9 6.64 13.01 -8.88
C ARG A 9 7.80 12.45 -9.69
N HIS A 10 7.67 11.20 -10.16
CA HIS A 10 8.51 10.59 -11.18
C HIS A 10 7.69 10.41 -12.46
N ASP A 11 8.35 10.51 -13.61
CA ASP A 11 7.78 10.66 -14.96
C ASP A 11 6.39 10.03 -15.16
N ASP A 12 5.39 10.90 -15.27
CA ASP A 12 3.97 10.57 -15.12
C ASP A 12 3.41 9.84 -16.35
N VAL A 13 2.80 8.66 -16.14
CA VAL A 13 1.79 8.15 -17.07
C VAL A 13 0.64 9.15 -17.10
N LYS A 14 0.29 9.65 -18.28
CA LYS A 14 -0.71 10.71 -18.45
C LYS A 14 -2.04 10.31 -17.79
N GLY A 15 -2.45 11.04 -16.75
CA GLY A 15 -3.69 10.79 -16.01
C GLY A 15 -3.57 9.87 -14.80
N ALA A 16 -2.40 9.27 -14.56
CA ALA A 16 -2.10 8.55 -13.32
C ALA A 16 -1.34 9.47 -12.35
N ASN A 17 -1.54 9.27 -11.05
CA ASN A 17 -0.72 9.90 -10.03
C ASN A 17 0.05 8.81 -9.29
N PHE A 18 1.35 8.98 -9.16
CA PHE A 18 2.22 8.06 -8.42
C PHE A 18 2.62 8.65 -7.08
N PHE A 19 2.45 7.86 -6.00
CA PHE A 19 2.76 8.27 -4.64
C PHE A 19 3.62 7.19 -3.99
N ILE A 20 4.81 7.58 -3.52
CA ILE A 20 5.71 6.68 -2.79
C ILE A 20 5.63 7.01 -1.30
N PHE A 21 5.45 5.97 -0.48
CA PHE A 21 5.48 6.06 0.98
C PHE A 21 6.62 5.19 1.50
N THR A 22 7.55 5.80 2.24
CA THR A 22 8.71 5.09 2.81
C THR A 22 8.44 4.55 4.22
N SER A 23 7.30 4.89 4.81
CA SER A 23 6.87 4.39 6.11
C SER A 23 5.40 3.97 6.07
N VAL A 24 5.12 2.84 6.72
CA VAL A 24 3.79 2.23 6.85
C VAL A 24 2.80 3.19 7.51
N ASP A 25 3.24 4.02 8.45
CA ASP A 25 2.36 4.95 9.20
C ASP A 25 1.90 6.14 8.36
N LYS A 26 2.60 6.40 7.24
CA LYS A 26 2.26 7.47 6.28
C LYS A 26 1.33 6.99 5.17
N VAL A 27 1.11 5.67 5.07
CA VAL A 27 0.22 5.09 4.05
C VAL A 27 -1.20 5.58 4.32
N ILE A 28 -1.86 6.03 3.25
CA ILE A 28 -3.26 6.45 3.31
C ILE A 28 -4.12 5.32 3.86
N LYS A 29 -5.17 5.63 4.62
CA LYS A 29 -6.09 4.58 5.08
C LYS A 29 -6.92 4.03 3.92
N PRO A 30 -7.33 2.74 3.95
CA PRO A 30 -8.12 2.16 2.87
C PRO A 30 -9.40 2.94 2.59
N ASN A 31 -10.13 3.38 3.63
CA ASN A 31 -11.37 4.16 3.52
C ASN A 31 -11.21 5.57 2.93
N LEU A 32 -9.97 6.07 2.83
CA LEU A 32 -9.65 7.37 2.22
C LEU A 32 -9.05 7.20 0.82
N THR A 33 -8.84 5.96 0.37
CA THR A 33 -8.29 5.65 -0.95
C THR A 33 -9.33 5.95 -2.04
N LYS A 34 -8.90 6.57 -3.15
CA LYS A 34 -9.80 6.84 -4.28
C LYS A 34 -10.20 5.53 -4.97
N LYS A 35 -11.43 5.48 -5.49
CA LYS A 35 -11.86 4.40 -6.40
C LYS A 35 -10.88 4.28 -7.57
N ASN A 36 -10.61 3.05 -8.01
CA ASN A 36 -9.66 2.74 -9.10
C ASN A 36 -8.20 3.05 -8.78
N SER A 37 -7.86 3.20 -7.49
CA SER A 37 -6.46 3.21 -7.07
C SER A 37 -5.91 1.79 -6.98
N ILE A 38 -4.63 1.65 -7.34
CA ILE A 38 -3.82 0.46 -7.10
C ILE A 38 -2.88 0.77 -5.94
N ILE A 39 -2.81 -0.13 -4.97
CA ILE A 39 -1.89 -0.03 -3.83
C ILE A 39 -0.89 -1.18 -3.92
N ILE A 40 0.39 -0.87 -3.75
CA ILE A 40 1.48 -1.84 -3.78
C ILE A 40 2.25 -1.70 -2.48
N PHE A 41 2.27 -2.76 -1.67
CA PHE A 41 3.19 -2.89 -0.56
C PHE A 41 4.40 -3.68 -1.02
N ASP A 42 5.52 -2.98 -1.18
CA ASP A 42 6.82 -3.63 -1.39
C ASP A 42 7.37 -4.14 -0.05
N ASP A 43 8.13 -5.24 -0.12
CA ASP A 43 8.75 -5.93 1.01
C ASP A 43 7.85 -6.04 2.26
N VAL A 44 6.67 -6.68 2.11
CA VAL A 44 5.71 -6.85 3.22
C VAL A 44 6.27 -7.63 4.41
N LYS A 45 7.46 -8.23 4.30
CA LYS A 45 8.15 -8.92 5.40
C LYS A 45 8.86 -7.95 6.33
N CYS A 46 9.16 -6.73 5.87
CA CYS A 46 9.91 -5.72 6.60
C CYS A 46 8.95 -4.65 7.16
N GLY A 47 9.03 -4.40 8.46
CA GLY A 47 8.26 -3.35 9.12
C GLY A 47 6.92 -3.78 9.75
N SER A 48 6.15 -2.78 10.16
CA SER A 48 4.90 -2.96 10.89
C SER A 48 3.80 -3.53 10.00
N GLN A 49 3.12 -4.58 10.49
CA GLN A 49 2.02 -5.25 9.77
C GLN A 49 0.65 -4.59 10.01
N SER A 50 0.58 -3.53 10.81
CA SER A 50 -0.70 -2.92 11.21
C SER A 50 -1.50 -2.39 10.03
N ALA A 51 -0.88 -1.58 9.16
CA ALA A 51 -1.57 -1.02 7.99
C ALA A 51 -1.81 -2.07 6.91
N ILE A 52 -0.87 -3.01 6.71
CA ILE A 52 -1.04 -4.14 5.76
C ILE A 52 -2.26 -4.98 6.17
N ARG A 53 -2.43 -5.26 7.48
CA ARG A 53 -3.57 -6.00 8.01
C ARG A 53 -4.89 -5.23 7.81
N GLU A 54 -4.89 -3.92 8.02
CA GLU A 54 -6.06 -3.08 7.77
C GLU A 54 -6.44 -3.13 6.29
N TYR A 55 -5.48 -2.92 5.38
CA TYR A 55 -5.69 -3.05 3.94
C TYR A 55 -6.23 -4.42 3.54
N PHE A 56 -5.65 -5.50 4.07
CA PHE A 56 -6.12 -6.86 3.79
C PHE A 56 -7.58 -7.07 4.21
N SER A 57 -7.99 -6.48 5.33
CA SER A 57 -9.31 -6.68 5.91
C SER A 57 -10.40 -5.81 5.27
N ILE A 58 -10.12 -4.53 4.99
CA ILE A 58 -11.16 -3.56 4.62
C ILE A 58 -11.06 -3.03 3.18
N CYS A 59 -10.02 -3.39 2.42
CA CYS A 59 -9.83 -2.90 1.04
C CYS A 59 -11.06 -3.14 0.15
N ARG A 60 -11.66 -4.33 0.22
CA ARG A 60 -12.81 -4.69 -0.66
C ARG A 60 -14.03 -3.80 -0.44
N TYR A 61 -14.20 -3.29 0.78
CA TYR A 61 -15.33 -2.42 1.13
C TYR A 61 -15.02 -0.94 0.89
N SER A 62 -13.74 -0.56 1.01
CA SER A 62 -13.29 0.84 1.03
C SER A 62 -13.01 1.46 -0.34
N GLY A 63 -13.13 0.68 -1.43
CA GLY A 63 -13.06 1.19 -2.79
C GLY A 63 -11.66 1.22 -3.41
N ALA A 64 -10.62 0.74 -2.73
CA ALA A 64 -9.36 0.42 -3.39
C ALA A 64 -9.59 -0.76 -4.35
N SER A 65 -9.33 -0.58 -5.65
CA SER A 65 -9.72 -1.57 -6.67
C SER A 65 -8.79 -2.77 -6.70
N SER A 66 -7.53 -2.62 -6.29
CA SER A 66 -6.57 -3.72 -6.20
C SER A 66 -5.45 -3.40 -5.20
N VAL A 67 -5.05 -4.39 -4.43
CA VAL A 67 -3.90 -4.31 -3.51
C VAL A 67 -2.96 -5.47 -3.80
N PHE A 68 -1.69 -5.15 -4.04
CA PHE A 68 -0.63 -6.11 -4.26
C PHE A 68 0.30 -6.12 -3.05
N TYR A 69 0.66 -7.33 -2.61
CA TYR A 69 1.56 -7.55 -1.49
C TYR A 69 2.79 -8.28 -2.03
N LEU A 70 3.91 -7.56 -2.15
CA LEU A 70 5.14 -8.09 -2.72
C LEU A 70 6.09 -8.46 -1.57
N ALA A 71 6.74 -9.61 -1.72
CA ALA A 71 7.77 -10.07 -0.79
C ALA A 71 8.96 -10.58 -1.59
N GLN A 72 10.17 -10.25 -1.16
CA GLN A 72 11.39 -10.76 -1.80
C GLN A 72 11.52 -12.28 -1.66
N THR A 73 11.02 -12.86 -0.57
CA THR A 73 11.09 -14.29 -0.32
C THR A 73 9.93 -14.83 0.52
N TYR A 74 9.49 -16.03 0.15
CA TYR A 74 8.51 -16.81 0.91
C TYR A 74 9.15 -17.63 2.04
N SER A 75 10.49 -17.67 2.17
CA SER A 75 11.19 -18.51 3.15
C SER A 75 10.82 -18.21 4.60
N LYS A 76 10.35 -16.99 4.90
CA LYS A 76 9.85 -16.58 6.23
C LYS A 76 8.34 -16.80 6.42
N ILE A 77 7.60 -17.30 5.43
CA ILE A 77 6.23 -17.76 5.67
C ILE A 77 6.39 -19.18 6.22
N PRO A 78 5.94 -19.47 7.44
CA PRO A 78 5.98 -20.84 7.97
C PRO A 78 5.33 -21.75 6.94
N LYS A 79 6.08 -22.72 6.41
CA LYS A 79 5.46 -23.81 5.67
C LYS A 79 4.59 -24.54 6.67
N GLN A 80 3.31 -24.68 6.36
CA GLN A 80 2.47 -25.61 7.10
C GLN A 80 3.12 -26.99 6.90
N LEU A 81 3.67 -27.57 7.97
CA LEU A 81 4.14 -28.95 8.02
C LEU A 81 2.94 -29.87 8.25
#